data_AF-A0A0L7T945-F1
#
_entry.id   AF-A0A0L7T945-F1
#
_cell.length_a   1.000
_cell.length_b   1.000
_cell.length_c   1.000
_cell.angle_alpha   90.00
_cell.angle_beta   90.00
_cell.angle_gamma   90.00
#
_symmetry.space_group_name_H-M   'P 1'
#
loop_
_entity.id
_entity.type
_entity.pdbx_description
1 polymer ?
#
loop_
_entity_poly.entity_id
_entity_poly.type
_entity_poly.pdbx_seq_one_letter_code
_entity_poly.pdbx_strand_id
1 'polypeptide(L)'
;MSIKSLAACLLVFSAFPAHSDSEFQITCPGRATMTISRAQYGLTTAMWPNHHFQVAAGKQRSQINGGDNVTITRFRNGDQLIVDKSSGETFFAFNGSSELVSCSRTRDRQTDAISLERYDGSVQNHS
;
A
#
# COMPACT_ATOMS: atom_id res chain seq x y z
N MET A 1 0.14 -8.06 42.62
CA MET A 1 1.02 -7.68 41.50
C MET A 1 1.44 -6.23 41.72
N SER A 2 2.72 -5.96 41.95
CA SER A 2 3.20 -4.65 42.42
C SER A 2 3.26 -3.63 41.29
N ILE A 3 2.92 -2.35 41.56
CA ILE A 3 2.95 -1.23 40.60
C ILE A 3 4.31 -1.12 39.88
N LYS A 4 5.40 -1.51 40.56
CA LYS A 4 6.75 -1.55 39.98
C LYS A 4 6.89 -2.53 38.81
N SER A 5 6.17 -3.66 38.84
CA SER A 5 6.16 -4.63 37.74
C SER A 5 5.36 -4.13 36.53
N LEU A 6 4.34 -3.30 36.74
CA LEU A 6 3.57 -2.67 35.64
C LEU A 6 4.40 -1.62 34.90
N ALA A 7 5.14 -0.78 35.63
CA ALA A 7 6.01 0.23 35.04
C ALA A 7 7.14 -0.39 34.20
N ALA A 8 7.72 -1.51 34.66
CA ALA A 8 8.73 -2.25 33.91
C ALA A 8 8.18 -2.85 32.60
N CYS A 9 6.93 -3.32 32.58
CA CYS A 9 6.29 -3.83 31.36
C CYS A 9 6.05 -2.74 30.31
N LEU A 10 5.63 -1.54 30.71
CA LEU A 10 5.35 -0.43 29.78
C LEU A 10 6.60 0.05 29.01
N LEU A 11 7.78 0.02 29.64
CA LEU A 11 9.04 0.42 29.01
C LEU A 11 9.52 -0.56 27.92
N VAL A 12 9.08 -1.82 27.95
CA VAL A 12 9.47 -2.82 26.94
C VAL A 12 8.67 -2.66 25.64
N PHE A 13 7.44 -2.11 25.71
CA PHE A 13 6.58 -1.97 24.53
C PHE A 13 6.97 -0.82 23.59
N SER A 14 7.77 0.16 24.03
CA SER A 14 8.23 1.26 23.17
C SER A 14 9.39 0.89 22.24
N ALA A 15 9.97 -0.32 22.38
CA ALA A 15 11.11 -0.76 21.57
C ALA A 15 10.71 -1.46 20.26
N PHE A 16 9.42 -1.69 20.01
CA PHE A 16 8.97 -2.29 18.76
C PHE A 16 8.86 -1.23 17.67
N PRO A 17 9.59 -1.36 16.54
CA PRO A 17 9.43 -0.45 15.43
C PRO A 17 7.99 -0.51 14.93
N ALA A 18 7.31 0.64 14.92
CA ALA A 18 6.03 0.78 14.25
C ALA A 18 6.31 0.79 12.74
N HIS A 19 6.24 -0.40 12.12
CA HIS A 19 6.41 -0.53 10.68
C HIS A 19 5.31 0.25 9.96
N SER A 20 5.68 1.40 9.41
CA SER A 20 4.75 2.35 8.80
C SER A 20 4.43 1.96 7.37
N ASP A 21 5.47 1.63 6.60
CA ASP A 21 5.38 1.59 5.15
C ASP A 21 5.89 0.25 4.61
N SER A 22 5.19 -0.25 3.60
CA SER A 22 5.51 -1.51 2.94
C SER A 22 5.37 -1.36 1.44
N GLU A 23 6.24 -2.01 0.69
CA GLU A 23 6.16 -2.12 -0.76
C GLU A 23 6.16 -3.57 -1.22
N PHE A 24 5.58 -3.81 -2.40
CA PHE A 24 5.69 -5.06 -3.12
C PHE A 24 5.54 -4.79 -4.62
N GLN A 25 6.09 -5.67 -5.44
CA GLN A 25 5.91 -5.63 -6.89
C GLN A 25 4.85 -6.62 -7.34
N ILE A 26 4.09 -6.23 -8.36
CA ILE A 26 3.16 -7.08 -9.10
C ILE A 26 3.50 -7.08 -10.59
N THR A 27 3.37 -8.25 -11.21
CA THR A 27 3.49 -8.41 -12.66
C THR A 27 2.18 -8.95 -13.20
N CYS A 28 1.50 -8.14 -14.00
CA CYS A 28 0.20 -8.44 -14.59
C CYS A 28 0.33 -8.49 -16.13
N PRO A 29 -0.42 -9.37 -16.82
CA PRO A 29 -0.52 -9.30 -18.27
C PRO A 29 -0.95 -7.90 -18.75
N GLY A 30 -0.35 -7.41 -19.84
CA GLY A 30 -0.74 -6.14 -20.46
C GLY A 30 -0.16 -4.87 -19.85
N ARG A 31 0.62 -4.95 -18.76
CA ARG A 31 1.35 -3.79 -18.19
C ARG A 31 2.74 -4.18 -17.69
N ALA A 32 3.68 -3.25 -17.75
CA ALA A 32 4.98 -3.41 -17.10
C ALA A 32 4.81 -3.65 -15.59
N THR A 33 5.80 -4.32 -14.99
CA THR A 33 5.84 -4.56 -13.54
C THR A 33 5.58 -3.27 -12.77
N MET A 34 4.64 -3.33 -11.83
CA MET A 34 4.26 -2.21 -10.99
C MET A 34 4.82 -2.40 -9.59
N THR A 35 5.43 -1.36 -9.04
CA THR A 35 5.72 -1.25 -7.62
C THR A 35 4.52 -0.64 -6.91
N ILE A 36 3.99 -1.35 -5.93
CA ILE A 36 2.90 -0.90 -5.09
C ILE A 36 3.47 -0.55 -3.72
N SER A 37 3.37 0.71 -3.32
CA SER A 37 3.78 1.17 -1.99
C SER A 37 2.55 1.50 -1.16
N ARG A 38 2.53 1.06 0.09
CA ARG A 38 1.47 1.31 1.06
C ARG A 38 2.09 2.07 2.22
N ALA A 39 1.65 3.30 2.41
CA ALA A 39 2.07 4.12 3.52
C ALA A 39 1.02 4.13 4.64
N GLN A 40 1.39 4.70 5.78
CA GLN A 40 0.44 4.96 6.85
C GLN A 40 -0.76 5.80 6.41
N TYR A 41 -1.83 5.72 7.20
CA TYR A 41 -3.12 6.38 6.95
C TYR A 41 -3.84 5.93 5.67
N GLY A 42 -3.47 4.76 5.14
CA GLY A 42 -4.20 4.10 4.05
C GLY A 42 -3.88 4.61 2.65
N LEU A 43 -2.81 5.38 2.49
CA LEU A 43 -2.31 5.80 1.17
C LEU A 43 -1.69 4.60 0.45
N THR A 44 -2.05 4.40 -0.81
CA THR A 44 -1.40 3.39 -1.68
C THR A 44 -1.00 4.04 -2.99
N THR A 45 0.22 3.77 -3.47
CA THR A 45 0.72 4.24 -4.75
C THR A 45 1.03 3.05 -5.66
N ALA A 46 0.97 3.28 -6.96
CA ALA A 46 1.41 2.34 -7.97
C ALA A 46 2.33 3.07 -8.96
N MET A 47 3.51 2.52 -9.20
CA MET A 47 4.52 3.08 -10.10
C MET A 47 4.99 2.05 -11.11
N TRP A 48 5.21 2.46 -12.35
CA TRP A 48 5.82 1.63 -13.39
C TRP A 48 6.67 2.49 -14.34
N PRO A 49 7.48 1.89 -15.24
CA PRO A 49 8.42 2.63 -16.10
C PRO A 49 7.80 3.80 -16.87
N ASN A 50 8.62 4.73 -17.35
CA ASN A 50 8.20 5.95 -18.07
C ASN A 50 7.41 6.95 -17.19
N HIS A 51 7.81 7.09 -15.93
CA HIS A 51 7.25 8.07 -14.98
C HIS A 51 5.74 7.92 -14.74
N HIS A 52 5.21 6.72 -14.91
CA HIS A 52 3.81 6.47 -14.61
C HIS A 52 3.62 6.29 -13.11
N PHE A 53 2.68 7.05 -12.56
CA PHE A 53 2.37 7.09 -11.15
C PHE A 53 0.86 7.19 -10.94
N GLN A 54 0.34 6.38 -10.03
CA GLN A 54 -1.05 6.43 -9.59
C GLN A 54 -1.13 6.37 -8.08
N VAL A 55 -2.18 6.98 -7.54
CA VAL A 55 -2.44 7.04 -6.10
C VAL A 55 -3.87 6.60 -5.80
N ALA A 56 -4.04 5.98 -4.65
CA ALA A 56 -5.31 5.59 -4.06
C ALA A 56 -5.31 6.00 -2.59
N ALA A 57 -6.47 6.46 -2.11
CA ALA A 57 -6.68 6.73 -0.69
C ALA A 57 -7.66 5.70 -0.13
N GLY A 58 -7.24 5.00 0.92
CA GLY A 58 -8.05 3.98 1.58
C GLY A 58 -8.05 2.63 0.85
N LYS A 59 -8.63 1.65 1.54
CA LYS A 59 -8.81 0.27 1.06
C LYS A 59 -10.24 -0.15 1.39
N GLN A 60 -11.04 -0.41 0.36
CA GLN A 60 -12.38 -0.94 0.59
C GLN A 60 -12.24 -2.44 0.88
N ARG A 61 -12.70 -2.86 2.07
CA ARG A 61 -12.86 -4.28 2.38
C ARG A 61 -14.20 -4.71 1.80
N SER A 62 -14.20 -5.76 1.01
CA SER A 62 -15.43 -6.32 0.44
C SER A 62 -15.42 -7.82 0.63
N GLN A 63 -16.60 -8.38 0.73
CA GLN A 63 -16.80 -9.81 0.52
C GLN A 63 -17.24 -9.97 -0.93
N ILE A 64 -16.60 -10.87 -1.68
CA ILE A 64 -17.06 -11.22 -3.03
C ILE A 64 -18.08 -12.35 -2.95
N ASN A 65 -18.91 -12.46 -3.99
CA ASN A 65 -19.89 -13.54 -4.12
C ASN A 65 -19.15 -14.88 -4.16
N GLY A 66 -19.17 -15.61 -3.05
CA GLY A 66 -18.29 -16.77 -2.79
C GLY A 66 -17.83 -16.83 -1.32
N GLY A 67 -17.89 -15.70 -0.62
CA GLY A 67 -17.59 -15.61 0.82
C GLY A 67 -16.18 -15.10 1.11
N ASP A 68 -15.31 -15.02 0.11
CA ASP A 68 -13.93 -14.60 0.26
C ASP A 68 -13.81 -13.12 0.59
N ASN A 69 -12.92 -12.82 1.53
CA ASN A 69 -12.66 -11.47 1.98
C ASN A 69 -11.54 -10.85 1.16
N VAL A 70 -11.89 -9.88 0.33
CA VAL A 70 -10.93 -9.17 -0.51
C VAL A 70 -10.66 -7.76 0.00
N THR A 71 -9.50 -7.25 -0.35
CA THR A 71 -9.17 -5.83 -0.24
C THR A 71 -9.13 -5.24 -1.62
N ILE A 72 -9.93 -4.21 -1.86
CA ILE A 72 -9.99 -3.48 -3.12
C ILE A 72 -9.35 -2.11 -2.92
N THR A 73 -8.30 -1.83 -3.68
CA THR A 73 -7.65 -0.53 -3.76
C THR A 73 -7.97 0.08 -5.10
N ARG A 74 -8.71 1.20 -5.13
CA ARG A 74 -9.09 1.89 -6.36
C ARG A 74 -8.19 3.10 -6.57
N PHE A 75 -7.42 3.08 -7.64
CA PHE A 75 -6.54 4.18 -8.03
C PHE A 75 -7.33 5.31 -8.69
N ARG A 76 -6.77 6.52 -8.65
CA ARG A 76 -7.39 7.73 -9.23
C ARG A 76 -7.71 7.61 -10.72
N ASN A 77 -6.93 6.83 -11.47
CA ASN A 77 -7.20 6.57 -12.89
C ASN A 77 -8.29 5.52 -13.14
N GLY A 78 -8.91 4.95 -12.09
CA GLY A 78 -9.96 3.95 -12.20
C GLY A 78 -9.48 2.50 -12.11
N ASP A 79 -8.17 2.24 -12.19
CA ASP A 79 -7.61 0.90 -12.01
C ASP A 79 -7.91 0.37 -10.60
N GLN A 80 -8.04 -0.94 -10.48
CA GLN A 80 -8.32 -1.60 -9.21
C GLN A 80 -7.32 -2.71 -8.94
N LEU A 81 -6.66 -2.65 -7.78
CA LEU A 81 -5.88 -3.73 -7.23
C LEU A 81 -6.74 -4.49 -6.21
N ILE A 82 -6.91 -5.78 -6.43
CA ILE A 82 -7.72 -6.66 -5.60
C ILE A 82 -6.81 -7.73 -5.00
N VAL A 83 -6.86 -7.90 -3.69
CA VAL A 83 -6.05 -8.90 -2.97
C VAL A 83 -6.97 -9.75 -2.11
N ASP A 84 -6.95 -11.06 -2.33
CA ASP A 84 -7.57 -12.03 -1.45
C ASP A 84 -6.81 -12.07 -0.11
N LYS A 85 -7.52 -11.94 1.00
CA LYS A 85 -6.87 -11.90 2.32
C LYS A 85 -6.49 -13.28 2.86
N SER A 86 -7.12 -14.34 2.37
CA SER A 86 -6.90 -15.70 2.81
C SER A 86 -5.73 -16.35 2.07
N SER A 87 -5.70 -16.22 0.74
CA SER A 87 -4.67 -16.83 -0.11
C SER A 87 -3.52 -15.88 -0.44
N GLY A 88 -3.75 -14.56 -0.36
CA GLY A 88 -2.80 -13.55 -0.84
C GLY A 88 -2.78 -13.40 -2.36
N GLU A 89 -3.66 -14.11 -3.07
CA GLU A 89 -3.81 -13.98 -4.52
C GLU A 89 -4.13 -12.54 -4.89
N THR A 90 -3.47 -12.09 -5.95
CA THR A 90 -3.48 -10.69 -6.35
C THR A 90 -3.98 -10.57 -7.78
N PHE A 91 -4.96 -9.70 -7.94
CA PHE A 91 -5.62 -9.45 -9.21
C PHE A 91 -5.63 -7.96 -9.52
N PHE A 92 -5.72 -7.64 -10.81
CA PHE A 92 -5.80 -6.27 -11.28
C PHE A 92 -6.94 -6.13 -12.28
N ALA A 93 -7.72 -5.05 -12.17
CA ALA A 93 -8.70 -4.67 -13.17
C ALA A 93 -8.29 -3.31 -13.74
N PHE A 94 -8.06 -3.28 -15.05
CA PHE A 94 -7.72 -2.05 -15.76
C PHE A 94 -8.95 -1.16 -15.93
N ASN A 95 -8.76 0.16 -15.84
CA ASN A 95 -9.83 1.11 -16.07
C ASN A 95 -10.51 0.88 -17.43
N GLY A 96 -11.84 0.84 -17.43
CA GLY A 96 -12.65 0.59 -18.63
C GLY A 96 -12.73 -0.89 -19.05
N SER A 97 -12.07 -1.81 -18.34
CA SER A 97 -12.23 -3.25 -18.55
C SER A 97 -13.12 -3.87 -17.47
N SER A 98 -13.93 -4.86 -17.86
CA SER A 98 -14.63 -5.75 -16.93
C SER A 98 -13.80 -6.99 -16.57
N GLU A 99 -12.64 -7.16 -17.18
CA GLU A 99 -11.77 -8.31 -16.96
C GLU A 99 -10.91 -8.14 -15.71
N LEU A 100 -10.85 -9.21 -14.92
CA LEU A 100 -9.98 -9.33 -13.77
C LEU A 100 -8.77 -10.21 -14.15
N VAL A 101 -7.56 -9.63 -14.18
CA VAL A 101 -6.35 -10.36 -14.53
C VAL A 101 -5.61 -10.82 -13.27
N SER A 102 -5.13 -12.06 -13.28
CA SER A 102 -4.25 -12.58 -12.23
C SER A 102 -2.84 -12.03 -12.39
N CYS A 103 -2.22 -11.63 -11.28
CA CYS A 103 -0.88 -11.07 -11.26
C CYS A 103 0.03 -11.89 -10.34
N SER A 104 1.28 -12.08 -10.75
CA SER A 104 2.29 -12.57 -9.82
C SER A 104 2.69 -11.45 -8.86
N ARG A 105 2.95 -11.81 -7.60
CA ARG A 105 3.26 -10.87 -6.52
C ARG A 105 4.55 -11.28 -5.83
N THR A 106 5.42 -10.32 -5.57
CA THR A 106 6.58 -10.49 -4.68
C THR A 106 6.18 -10.33 -3.21
N ARG A 107 7.04 -10.78 -2.30
CA ARG A 107 6.81 -10.57 -0.86
C ARG A 107 6.85 -9.10 -0.51
N ASP A 108 6.07 -8.71 0.50
CA ASP A 108 6.17 -7.37 1.08
C ASP A 108 7.57 -7.12 1.63
N ARG A 109 8.10 -5.94 1.33
CA ARG A 109 9.34 -5.39 1.88
C ARG A 109 8.98 -4.15 2.67
N GLN A 110 9.58 -4.01 3.84
CA GLN A 110 9.47 -2.76 4.59
C GLN A 110 10.33 -1.71 3.92
N THR A 111 9.78 -0.51 3.79
CA THR A 111 10.54 0.64 3.32
C THR A 111 10.79 1.56 4.49
N ASP A 112 12.02 2.06 4.58
CA ASP A 112 12.34 3.09 5.56
C ASP A 112 11.51 4.33 5.26
N ALA A 113 10.97 4.93 6.32
CA ALA A 113 10.28 6.21 6.20
C ALA A 113 11.30 7.24 5.71
N ILE A 114 11.11 7.75 4.50
CA ILE A 114 11.92 8.85 3.98
C ILE A 114 11.49 10.09 4.76
N SER A 115 12.43 10.69 5.52
CA SER A 115 12.21 11.99 6.13
C SER A 115 12.18 13.05 5.03
N LEU A 116 10.98 13.47 4.65
CA LEU A 116 10.80 14.58 3.71
C LEU A 116 10.98 15.90 4.45
N GLU A 117 11.80 16.80 3.90
CA GLU A 117 11.86 18.18 4.34
C GLU A 117 10.44 18.79 4.27
N ARG A 118 10.01 19.50 5.32
CA ARG A 118 8.70 20.17 5.30
C ARG A 118 8.75 21.24 4.20
N TYR A 119 7.86 21.14 3.22
CA TYR A 119 7.67 22.20 2.23
C TYR A 119 7.21 23.49 2.91
N ASP A 120 8.03 24.54 2.86
CA ASP A 120 7.81 25.83 3.53
C ASP A 120 7.09 26.87 2.65
N GLY A 121 6.80 26.55 1.39
CA GLY A 121 5.98 27.38 0.50
C GLY A 121 6.59 28.74 0.16
N SER A 122 7.81 29.07 0.59
CA SER A 122 8.49 30.28 0.13
C SER A 122 9.02 30.07 -1.28
N VAL A 123 8.20 30.51 -2.23
CA VAL A 123 8.49 30.61 -3.66
C VAL A 123 9.83 31.30 -3.88
N GLN A 124 10.84 30.57 -4.39
CA GLN A 124 11.93 31.20 -5.12
C GLN A 124 11.35 31.74 -6.43
N ASN A 125 11.14 33.06 -6.47
CA ASN A 125 10.93 33.79 -7.72
C ASN A 125 12.21 33.64 -8.56
N HIS A 126 12.24 32.69 -9.49
CA HIS A 126 13.23 32.71 -10.56
C HIS A 126 12.78 33.74 -11.59
N SER A 127 13.51 34.86 -11.58
CA SER A 127 13.52 35.90 -12.60
C SER A 127 14.12 35.38 -13.91
#